data_AF-A0A9P4IGW6-F1
#
_entry.id   AF-A0A9P4IGW6-F1
#
_cell.length_a   1.000
_cell.length_b   1.000
_cell.length_c   1.000
_cell.angle_alpha   90.00
_cell.angle_beta   90.00
_cell.angle_gamma   90.00
#
_symmetry.space_group_name_H-M   'P 1'
#
loop_
_entity.id
_entity.type
_entity.pdbx_description
1 polymer ?
#
loop_
_entity_poly.entity_id
_entity_poly.type
_entity_poly.pdbx_seq_one_letter_code
_entity_poly.pdbx_strand_id
1 'polypeptide(L)'
;MTSPADRDNTDEHWLEDIWEGAFTLDWICFNELPFSKVKHVPISQRKPGFRAISCFDGTEVSAPSAFELLKAFSDEESETLSTLPGAASSAQTTRP
;
A
#
# COMPACT_ATOMS: atom_id res chain seq x y z
N MET A 1 -1.14 2.13 10.83
CA MET A 1 -1.75 1.88 12.15
C MET A 1 -1.35 2.99 13.09
N THR A 2 -2.32 3.71 13.63
CA THR A 2 -2.11 4.92 14.46
C THR A 2 -2.61 4.75 15.89
N SER A 3 -3.30 3.65 16.21
CA SER A 3 -3.68 3.27 17.59
C SER A 3 -3.37 1.79 17.86
N PRO A 4 -3.28 1.38 19.14
CA PRO A 4 -3.43 -0.03 19.53
C PRO A 4 -4.79 -0.59 19.11
N ALA A 5 -4.91 -1.92 19.09
CA ALA A 5 -6.20 -2.61 18.92
C ALA A 5 -7.06 -2.49 20.18
N ASP A 6 -8.32 -2.13 19.99
CA ASP A 6 -9.36 -2.05 21.00
C ASP A 6 -10.38 -3.17 20.72
N ARG A 7 -10.55 -4.09 21.68
CA ARG A 7 -11.45 -5.24 21.53
C ARG A 7 -12.91 -4.90 21.83
N ASP A 8 -13.15 -3.80 22.55
CA ASP A 8 -14.49 -3.40 22.95
C ASP A 8 -15.16 -2.52 21.87
N ASN A 9 -14.40 -2.12 20.86
CA ASN A 9 -14.84 -1.28 19.76
C ASN A 9 -14.91 -2.09 18.46
N THR A 10 -16.10 -2.56 18.10
CA THR A 10 -16.35 -3.29 16.85
C THR A 10 -17.17 -2.42 15.91
N ASP A 11 -16.75 -2.32 14.65
CA ASP A 11 -17.43 -1.52 13.64
C ASP A 11 -18.65 -2.28 13.08
N GLU A 12 -19.83 -1.68 13.14
CA GLU A 12 -21.08 -2.26 12.63
C GLU A 12 -21.19 -2.28 11.10
N HIS A 13 -20.28 -1.59 10.39
CA HIS A 13 -20.32 -1.49 8.94
C HIS A 13 -19.61 -2.65 8.22
N TRP A 14 -19.00 -3.58 8.95
CA TRP A 14 -18.49 -4.82 8.35
C TRP A 14 -19.64 -5.66 7.78
N LEU A 15 -19.41 -6.28 6.62
CA LEU A 15 -20.43 -7.12 5.98
C LEU A 15 -20.73 -8.41 6.77
N GLU A 16 -19.74 -8.90 7.51
CA GLU A 16 -19.81 -10.14 8.27
C GLU A 16 -19.53 -9.87 9.75
N ASP A 17 -20.33 -10.48 10.64
CA ASP A 17 -20.22 -10.32 12.11
C ASP A 17 -19.08 -11.16 12.73
N ILE A 18 -18.12 -11.62 11.92
CA ILE A 18 -16.98 -12.42 12.40
C ILE A 18 -15.79 -11.57 12.83
N TRP A 19 -15.81 -10.28 12.51
CA TRP A 19 -14.73 -9.34 12.82
C TRP A 19 -15.02 -8.64 14.14
N GLU A 20 -14.12 -8.78 15.11
CA GLU A 20 -14.24 -8.20 16.45
C GLU A 20 -13.07 -7.28 16.76
N GLY A 21 -13.38 -6.15 17.41
CA GLY A 21 -12.41 -5.12 17.74
C GLY A 21 -11.98 -4.28 16.53
N ALA A 22 -11.23 -3.20 16.82
CA ALA A 22 -10.79 -2.26 15.81
C ALA A 22 -9.47 -1.59 16.20
N PHE A 23 -8.79 -1.04 15.20
CA PHE A 23 -7.68 -0.11 15.39
C PHE A 23 -7.78 0.99 14.35
N THR A 24 -7.19 2.14 14.65
CA THR A 24 -7.21 3.29 13.74
C THR A 24 -6.10 3.14 12.69
N LEU A 25 -6.47 3.43 11.45
CA LEU A 25 -5.58 3.48 10.29
C LEU A 25 -5.66 4.84 9.63
N ASP A 26 -4.50 5.38 9.27
CA ASP A 26 -4.40 6.46 8.29
C ASP A 26 -3.94 5.84 6.98
N TRP A 27 -4.74 5.98 5.93
CA TRP A 27 -4.40 5.53 4.58
C TRP A 27 -3.36 6.49 3.98
N ILE A 28 -2.19 5.95 3.64
CA ILE A 28 -1.09 6.73 3.03
C ILE A 28 -1.25 6.77 1.50
N CYS A 29 -1.84 5.75 0.89
CA CYS A 29 -2.07 5.64 -0.54
C CYS A 29 -3.40 4.92 -0.81
N PHE A 30 -4.14 5.41 -1.81
CA PHE A 30 -5.41 4.83 -2.28
C PHE A 30 -5.28 4.19 -3.67
N ASN A 31 -4.10 4.23 -4.28
CA ASN A 31 -3.84 3.67 -5.60
C ASN A 31 -3.61 2.16 -5.50
N GLU A 32 -4.01 1.45 -6.56
CA GLU A 32 -3.72 0.04 -6.72
C GLU A 32 -2.32 -0.16 -7.32
N LEU A 33 -1.63 -1.23 -6.94
CA LEU A 33 -0.36 -1.64 -7.53
C LEU A 33 -0.53 -2.96 -8.30
N PRO A 34 -0.32 -2.97 -9.63
CA PRO A 34 -0.40 -4.20 -10.40
C PRO A 34 0.58 -5.26 -9.90
N PHE A 35 0.11 -6.50 -9.72
CA PHE A 35 0.96 -7.62 -9.28
C PHE A 35 2.16 -7.87 -10.21
N SER A 36 2.07 -7.53 -11.50
CA SER A 36 3.19 -7.62 -12.43
C SER A 36 4.43 -6.87 -11.93
N LYS A 37 4.24 -5.76 -11.20
CA LYS A 37 5.32 -4.93 -10.64
C LYS A 37 5.97 -5.51 -9.38
N VAL A 38 5.28 -6.39 -8.64
CA VAL A 38 5.74 -6.86 -7.31
C VAL A 38 5.73 -8.38 -7.10
N LYS A 39 5.27 -9.18 -8.07
CA LYS A 39 5.18 -10.65 -7.95
C LYS A 39 6.51 -11.36 -7.64
N HIS A 40 7.63 -10.67 -7.85
CA HIS A 40 8.97 -11.20 -7.58
C HIS A 40 9.42 -10.95 -6.13
N VAL A 41 8.79 -10.04 -5.39
CA VAL A 41 9.23 -9.67 -4.05
C VAL A 41 9.00 -10.83 -3.06
N PRO A 42 10.02 -11.34 -2.37
CA PRO A 42 9.84 -12.37 -1.34
C PRO A 42 9.35 -11.75 -0.03
N ILE A 43 8.70 -12.53 0.85
CA ILE A 43 8.38 -12.06 2.21
C ILE A 43 9.62 -11.69 3.01
N SER A 44 10.74 -12.37 2.74
CA SER A 44 12.02 -12.15 3.38
C SER A 44 13.15 -12.65 2.48
N GLN A 45 14.26 -11.93 2.48
CA GLN A 45 15.50 -12.38 1.82
C GLN A 45 16.01 -13.72 2.36
N ARG A 46 15.63 -14.10 3.59
CA ARG A 46 15.97 -15.41 4.19
C ARG A 46 15.08 -16.55 3.69
N LYS A 47 13.91 -16.25 3.11
CA LYS A 47 12.94 -17.22 2.57
C LYS A 47 12.53 -16.80 1.15
N PRO A 48 13.45 -16.76 0.18
CA PRO A 48 13.21 -16.17 -1.14
C PRO A 48 12.16 -16.91 -1.97
N GLY A 49 11.85 -18.17 -1.64
CA GLY A 49 10.83 -18.96 -2.32
C GLY A 49 9.39 -18.56 -1.98
N PHE A 50 9.15 -17.84 -0.87
CA PHE A 50 7.82 -17.45 -0.45
C PHE A 50 7.57 -15.98 -0.78
N ARG A 51 6.62 -15.70 -1.68
CA ARG A 51 6.37 -14.38 -2.25
C ARG A 51 5.43 -13.56 -1.36
N ALA A 52 5.66 -12.25 -1.30
CA ALA A 52 4.80 -11.33 -0.56
C ALA A 52 3.36 -11.37 -1.07
N ILE A 53 3.15 -11.53 -2.38
CA ILE A 53 1.82 -11.65 -2.99
C ILE A 53 1.11 -12.99 -2.72
N SER A 54 1.75 -13.92 -2.01
CA SER A 54 1.23 -15.28 -1.77
C SER A 54 1.23 -15.66 -0.29
N CYS A 55 1.28 -14.66 0.60
CA CYS A 55 1.25 -14.89 2.03
C CYS A 55 -0.17 -14.96 2.58
N PHE A 56 -0.30 -15.50 3.79
CA PHE A 56 -1.55 -15.47 4.54
C PHE A 56 -1.74 -14.10 5.20
N ASP A 57 -2.98 -13.78 5.57
CA ASP A 57 -3.27 -12.60 6.37
C ASP A 57 -2.44 -12.59 7.68
N GLY A 58 -2.02 -11.40 8.11
CA GLY A 58 -1.15 -11.20 9.27
C GLY A 58 0.31 -11.66 9.10
N THR A 59 0.74 -12.10 7.92
CA THR A 59 2.14 -12.51 7.69
C THR A 59 3.08 -11.29 7.72
N GLU A 60 4.10 -11.35 8.57
CA GLU A 60 5.14 -10.33 8.62
C GLU A 60 6.01 -10.35 7.35
N VAL A 61 6.19 -9.17 6.73
CA VAL A 61 7.12 -8.94 5.62
C VAL A 61 8.37 -8.25 6.16
N SER A 62 9.55 -8.77 5.84
CA SER A 62 10.80 -8.19 6.31
C SER A 62 11.01 -6.77 5.78
N ALA A 63 11.67 -5.92 6.57
CA ALA A 63 11.88 -4.51 6.23
C ALA A 63 12.47 -4.28 4.81
N PRO A 64 13.49 -5.02 4.34
CA PRO A 64 14.01 -4.83 2.98
C PRO A 64 12.97 -5.12 1.89
N SER A 65 12.18 -6.20 2.05
CA SER A 65 11.11 -6.55 1.12
C SER A 65 9.96 -5.53 1.18
N ALA A 66 9.60 -5.07 2.38
CA ALA A 66 8.55 -4.06 2.55
C ALA A 66 8.95 -2.73 1.88
N PHE A 67 10.22 -2.33 1.98
CA PHE A 67 10.74 -1.15 1.29
C PHE A 67 10.63 -1.28 -0.23
N GLU A 68 10.94 -2.46 -0.78
CA GLU A 68 10.80 -2.74 -2.22
C GLU A 68 9.35 -2.60 -2.70
N LEU A 69 8.38 -3.10 -1.93
CA LEU A 69 6.95 -2.92 -2.21
C LEU A 69 6.54 -1.44 -2.17
N LEU A 70 6.92 -0.72 -1.12
CA LEU A 70 6.59 0.71 -0.96
C LEU A 70 7.18 1.55 -2.09
N LYS A 71 8.42 1.26 -2.50
CA LYS A 71 9.05 1.93 -3.64
C LYS A 71 8.25 1.71 -4.93
N ALA A 72 7.83 0.46 -5.20
CA ALA A 72 7.02 0.15 -6.37
C ALA A 72 5.67 0.89 -6.38
N PHE A 73 5.05 1.10 -5.21
CA PHE A 73 3.86 1.95 -5.07
C PHE A 73 4.15 3.41 -5.43
N SER A 74 5.22 4.01 -4.91
CA SER A 74 5.58 5.41 -5.22
C SER A 74 5.92 5.62 -6.69
N ASP A 75 6.56 4.64 -7.33
CA ASP A 75 6.88 4.66 -8.75
C ASP A 75 5.58 4.58 -9.60
N GLU A 76 4.63 3.69 -9.24
CA GLU A 76 3.32 3.59 -9.90
C GLU A 76 2.48 4.87 -9.73
N GLU A 77 2.45 5.44 -8.53
CA GLU A 77 1.74 6.70 -8.27
C GLU A 77 2.29 7.84 -9.14
N SER A 78 3.61 7.92 -9.28
CA SER A 78 4.26 8.93 -10.12
C SER A 78 3.93 8.74 -11.61
N GLU A 79 3.92 7.51 -12.09
CA GLU A 79 3.55 7.16 -13.47
C GLU A 79 2.08 7.47 -13.76
N THR A 80 1.16 7.02 -12.90
CA THR A 80 -0.28 7.27 -13.05
C THR A 80 -0.59 8.76 -13.05
N LEU A 81 0.00 9.53 -12.14
CA LEU A 81 -0.16 10.99 -12.08
C LEU A 81 0.38 11.68 -13.34
N SER A 82 1.49 11.18 -13.90
CA SER A 82 2.09 11.70 -15.15
C SER A 82 1.23 11.40 -16.38
N THR A 83 0.35 10.41 -16.30
CA THR A 83 -0.50 9.97 -17.43
C THR A 83 -1.88 10.65 -17.42
N LEU A 84 -2.20 11.41 -16.38
CA LEU A 84 -3.45 12.18 -16.30
C LEU A 84 -3.40 13.42 -17.21
N PRO A 85 -4.40 13.64 -18.07
CA PRO A 85 -4.47 14.83 -18.92
C PRO A 85 -4.66 16.09 -18.05
N GLY A 86 -3.58 16.84 -17.83
CA GLY A 86 -3.58 18.10 -17.07
C GLY A 86 -2.25 18.48 -16.42
N ALA A 87 -1.33 17.53 -16.20
CA ALA A 87 -0.08 17.79 -15.48
C ALA A 87 0.95 18.67 -16.23
N ALA A 88 0.75 18.94 -17.53
CA ALA A 88 1.72 19.65 -18.38
C ALA A 88 1.44 21.17 -18.56
N SER A 89 0.48 21.78 -17.85
CA SER A 89 0.08 23.17 -18.09
C SER A 89 0.33 24.09 -16.88
N SER A 90 1.58 24.22 -16.42
CA SER A 90 1.94 25.22 -15.39
C SER A 90 3.40 25.66 -15.44
N ALA A 91 4.00 25.79 -16.62
CA ALA A 91 5.36 26.33 -16.74
C ALA A 91 5.50 27.26 -17.96
N GLN A 92 4.69 28.31 -18.02
CA GLN A 92 4.97 29.49 -18.83
C GLN A 92 4.16 30.68 -18.31
N THR A 93 4.66 31.33 -17.26
CA THR A 93 4.31 32.72 -16.96
C THR A 93 5.58 33.54 -17.13
N THR A 94 5.60 34.24 -18.24
CA THR A 94 6.54 35.28 -18.67
C THR A 94 6.70 36.35 -17.59
N ARG A 95 7.95 36.68 -17.25
CA ARG A 95 8.32 37.91 -16.53
C ARG A 95 8.27 39.11 -17.48
N PRO A 96 7.80 40.29 -17.06
CA PRO A 96 8.29 41.56 -17.59
C PRO A 96 9.68 41.89 -17.04
#